data_AF-A0ABD0MY11-F1
#
_entry.id   AF-A0ABD0MY11-F1
#
_cell.length_a   1.000
_cell.length_b   1.000
_cell.length_c   1.000
_cell.angle_alpha   90.00
_cell.angle_beta   90.00
_cell.angle_gamma   90.00
#
_symmetry.space_group_name_H-M   'P 1'
#
loop_
_entity.id
_entity.type
_entity.pdbx_description
1 polymer ?
#
loop_
_entity_poly.entity_id
_entity_poly.type
_entity_poly.pdbx_seq_one_letter_code
_entity_poly.pdbx_strand_id
1 'polypeptide(L)' 'SKITKKAQFTGYARDPKQTEKKKLYNVFEKGDVYFNSGDLFRTDNEDFIYFQDRVGDTF' A
#
# COMPACT_ATOMS: atom_id res chain seq x y z
N SER A 1 -2.88 -1.53 2.35
CA SER A 1 -4.22 -1.80 2.96
C SER A 1 -5.32 -1.69 1.92
N LYS A 2 -6.46 -2.39 2.05
CA LYS A 2 -7.56 -2.33 1.06
C LYS A 2 -8.23 -0.95 1.08
N ILE A 3 -8.38 -0.33 -0.09
CA ILE A 3 -9.11 0.92 -0.24
C ILE A 3 -10.61 0.60 -0.24
N THR A 4 -11.33 1.16 0.73
CA THR A 4 -12.78 0.95 0.89
C THR A 4 -13.48 2.26 1.16
N LYS A 5 -14.82 2.29 1.20
CA LYS A 5 -15.57 3.50 1.57
C LYS A 5 -15.23 4.01 2.99
N LYS A 6 -14.82 3.14 3.90
CA LYS A 6 -14.44 3.50 5.28
C LYS A 6 -12.97 3.91 5.39
N ALA A 7 -12.10 3.34 4.56
CA ALA A 7 -10.67 3.66 4.48
C ALA A 7 -10.36 4.11 3.05
N GLN A 8 -10.78 5.33 2.71
CA GLN A 8 -10.58 5.89 1.38
C GLN A 8 -9.17 6.46 1.24
N PHE A 9 -8.59 6.23 0.07
CA PHE A 9 -7.44 6.97 -0.41
C PHE A 9 -7.85 7.72 -1.67
N THR A 10 -8.14 9.00 -1.52
CA THR A 10 -8.56 9.90 -2.62
C THR A 10 -7.39 10.33 -3.49
N GLY A 11 -6.15 10.14 -3.03
CA GLY A 11 -4.93 10.47 -3.76
C GLY A 11 -4.22 11.72 -3.24
N TYR A 12 -3.16 12.08 -3.93
CA TYR A 12 -2.40 13.31 -3.70
C TYR A 12 -3.00 14.48 -4.47
N ALA A 13 -3.17 15.61 -3.79
CA ALA A 13 -3.69 16.82 -4.42
C ALA A 13 -2.81 17.25 -5.60
N ARG A 14 -3.43 17.44 -6.77
CA ARG A 14 -2.77 17.89 -8.01
C ARG A 14 -1.73 16.91 -8.61
N ASP A 15 -1.59 15.69 -8.06
CA ASP A 15 -0.69 14.67 -8.59
C ASP A 15 -1.41 13.33 -8.82
N PRO A 16 -2.20 13.22 -9.91
CA PRO A 16 -2.90 11.99 -10.25
C PRO A 16 -1.93 10.86 -10.63
N LYS A 17 -0.73 11.18 -11.14
CA LYS A 17 0.26 10.17 -11.54
C LYS A 17 0.82 9.44 -10.31
N GLN A 18 1.20 10.17 -9.27
CA GLN A 18 1.64 9.54 -8.03
C GLN A 18 0.50 8.84 -7.28
N THR A 19 -0.72 9.38 -7.39
CA THR A 19 -1.91 8.72 -6.85
C THR A 19 -2.10 7.32 -7.44
N GLU A 20 -2.04 7.20 -8.77
CA GLU A 20 -2.21 5.90 -9.43
C GLU A 20 -1.06 4.95 -9.13
N LYS A 21 0.18 5.45 -9.02
CA LYS A 21 1.33 4.63 -8.60
C LYS A 21 1.17 4.00 -7.22
N LYS A 22 0.44 4.65 -6.31
CA LYS A 22 0.20 4.14 -4.95
C LYS A 22 -1.00 3.18 -4.86
N LYS A 23 -1.79 3.02 -5.93
CA LYS A 23 -2.91 2.07 -6.01
C LYS A 23 -2.47 0.80 -6.71
N LEU A 24 -2.79 -0.34 -6.10
CA LEU A 24 -2.62 -1.67 -6.67
C LEU A 24 -4.02 -2.23 -6.96
N TYR A 25 -4.21 -2.80 -8.14
CA TYR A 25 -5.49 -3.31 -8.61
C TYR A 25 -5.44 -4.83 -8.77
N ASN A 26 -6.54 -5.51 -8.46
CA ASN A 26 -6.70 -6.96 -8.63
C ASN A 26 -5.61 -7.77 -7.90
N VAL A 27 -5.30 -7.40 -6.66
CA VAL A 27 -4.24 -7.99 -5.84
C VAL A 27 -4.63 -9.37 -5.32
N PHE A 28 -5.83 -9.51 -4.76
CA PHE A 28 -6.35 -10.80 -4.28
C PHE A 28 -7.57 -11.24 -5.09
N GLU A 29 -8.43 -10.29 -5.48
CA GLU A 29 -9.66 -10.54 -6.23
C GLU A 29 -9.84 -9.51 -7.35
N LYS A 30 -10.47 -9.89 -8.46
CA LYS A 30 -10.75 -8.96 -9.55
C LYS A 30 -11.65 -7.82 -9.07
N GLY A 31 -11.20 -6.58 -9.26
CA GLY A 31 -11.89 -5.35 -8.86
C GLY A 31 -11.49 -4.82 -7.48
N ASP A 32 -10.66 -5.53 -6.72
CA ASP A 32 -10.12 -4.98 -5.50
C ASP A 32 -9.06 -3.90 -5.78
N VAL A 33 -8.90 -2.99 -4.82
CA VAL A 33 -7.89 -1.93 -4.88
C VAL A 33 -7.24 -1.81 -3.52
N TYR A 34 -5.92 -1.76 -3.50
CA TYR A 34 -5.10 -1.65 -2.31
C TYR A 34 -4.17 -0.45 -2.40
N PHE A 35 -3.97 0.23 -1.27
CA PHE A 35 -2.95 1.23 -1.09
C PHE A 35 -1.60 0.56 -0.77
N ASN A 36 -0.58 0.91 -1.53
CA ASN A 36 0.81 0.50 -1.31
C ASN A 36 1.53 1.54 -0.42
N SER A 37 1.80 1.19 0.85
CA SER A 37 2.51 2.11 1.75
C SER A 37 3.97 2.29 1.35
N GLY A 38 4.59 1.25 0.80
CA GLY A 38 6.03 1.20 0.50
C GLY A 38 6.86 0.69 1.68
N ASP A 39 6.25 0.16 2.75
CA ASP A 39 6.99 -0.40 3.88
C ASP A 39 7.10 -1.93 3.73
N LEU A 40 8.30 -2.46 4.01
CA LEU A 40 8.55 -3.89 4.12
C LEU A 40 8.47 -4.29 5.59
N PHE A 41 7.73 -5.36 5.85
CA PHE A 41 7.60 -5.95 7.18
C PHE A 41 8.07 -7.40 7.17
N ARG A 42 8.61 -7.83 8.32
CA ARG A 42 8.94 -9.23 8.60
C ARG A 42 8.08 -9.72 9.76
N THR A 43 7.62 -10.96 9.68
CA THR A 43 6.90 -11.63 10.76
C THR A 43 7.73 -12.81 11.27
N ASP A 44 7.74 -13.04 12.57
CA ASP A 44 8.39 -14.20 13.19
C ASP A 44 7.41 -15.36 13.45
N ASN A 45 7.90 -16.42 14.11
CA ASN A 45 7.11 -17.62 14.40
C ASN A 45 6.09 -17.42 15.54
N GLU A 46 6.15 -16.29 16.25
CA GLU A 46 5.22 -15.91 17.32
C GLU A 46 4.24 -14.81 16.85
N ASP A 47 4.12 -14.62 15.53
CA ASP A 47 3.26 -13.66 14.85
C ASP A 47 3.57 -12.18 15.16
N PHE A 48 4.76 -11.87 15.67
CA PHE A 48 5.18 -10.47 15.85
C PHE A 48 5.60 -9.85 14.51
N ILE A 49 5.13 -8.62 14.27
CA ILE A 49 5.41 -7.87 13.04
C ILE A 49 6.49 -6.82 13.32
N TYR A 50 7.56 -6.87 12.54
CA TYR A 50 8.70 -5.96 12.62
C TYR A 50 8.81 -5.14 11.34
N PHE A 51 8.93 -3.82 11.49
CA PHE A 51 9.32 -2.95 10.39
C PHE A 51 10.74 -3.30 9.95
N GLN A 52 10.95 -3.51 8.66
CA GLN A 52 12.24 -3.88 8.10
C GLN A 52 12.85 -2.73 7.28
N ASP A 53 12.10 -2.15 6.34
CA ASP A 53 12.62 -1.11 5.45
C ASP A 53 11.50 -0.34 4.71
N ARG A 54 11.87 0.73 3.98
CA ARG A 54 11.02 1.39 2.99
C ARG A 54 11.48 1.13 1.56
N VAL A 55 10.65 0.40 0.83
CA VAL A 55 10.83 0.14 -0.60
C VAL A 55 10.37 1.37 -1.39
N GLY A 56 11.34 2.06 -1.99
CA GLY A 56 11.14 3.29 -2.76
C GLY A 56 11.88 4.52 -2.22
N ASP A 57 12.55 4.40 -1.07
CA ASP A 57 13.49 5.42 -0.54
C ASP A 57 14.92 5.24 -1.11
N THR A 58 15.08 4.41 -2.13
CA THR A 58 16.29 4.38 -2.96
C THR A 58 16.17 5.46 -4.03
N PHE A 59 16.88 6.57 -3.77
CA PHE A 59 17.14 7.72 -4.62
C PHE A 59 17.18 7.45 -6.13
#